data_AF-A0A3D1Q5W8-F1
#
_entry.id   AF-A0A3D1Q5W8-F1
#
_cell.length_a   1.000
_cell.length_b   1.000
_cell.length_c   1.000
_cell.angle_alpha   90.00
_cell.angle_beta   90.00
_cell.angle_gamma   90.00
#
_symmetry.space_group_name_H-M   'P 1'
#
loop_
_entity.id
_entity.type
_entity.pdbx_description
1 polymer ?
#
loop_
_entity_poly.entity_id
_entity_poly.type
_entity_poly.pdbx_seq_one_letter_code
_entity_poly.pdbx_strand_id
1 'polypeptide(L)' 'CGGELIQRSDDQEETARNRLKVYQQQTSPLLDYYEAHGVLHSIDGDRDTLQVFADIQAVLAGL' A
#
# COMPACT_ATOMS: atom_id res chain seq x y z
N CYS A 1 13.34 -17.41 17.25
CA CYS A 1 14.61 -17.08 16.55
C CYS A 1 15.58 -16.28 17.42
N GLY A 2 15.13 -15.49 18.42
CA GLY A 2 15.99 -14.94 19.47
C GLY A 2 16.98 -13.85 19.03
N GLY A 3 16.92 -13.39 17.78
CA GLY A 3 17.75 -12.31 17.27
C GLY A 3 17.33 -10.95 17.82
N GLU A 4 18.28 -10.03 17.86
CA GLU A 4 18.05 -8.65 18.25
C GLU A 4 17.22 -7.92 17.19
N LEU A 5 16.27 -7.10 17.63
CA LEU A 5 15.51 -6.23 16.75
C LEU A 5 16.35 -4.99 16.44
N ILE A 6 16.48 -4.69 15.15
CA ILE A 6 17.12 -3.48 14.67
C ILE A 6 16.08 -2.60 13.97
N GLN A 7 16.22 -1.29 14.12
CA GLN A 7 15.51 -0.34 13.27
C GLN A 7 16.27 -0.21 11.96
N ARG A 8 15.57 -0.21 10.83
CA ARG A 8 16.23 0.01 9.55
C ARG A 8 16.75 1.43 9.48
N SER A 9 17.85 1.63 8.76
CA SER A 9 18.45 2.96 8.58
C SER A 9 17.52 3.97 7.91
N ASP A 10 16.53 3.50 7.13
CA ASP A 10 15.56 4.32 6.39
C ASP A 10 14.21 4.50 7.11
N ASP A 11 14.04 3.94 8.31
CA ASP A 11 12.84 4.11 9.15
C ASP A 11 12.92 5.44 9.94
N GLN A 12 13.16 6.55 9.22
CA GLN A 12 13.22 7.91 9.76
C GLN A 12 12.13 8.78 9.12
N GLU A 13 11.62 9.77 9.87
CA GLU A 13 10.53 10.63 9.41
C GLU A 13 10.85 11.36 8.09
N GLU A 14 12.06 11.90 7.97
CA GLU A 14 12.52 12.58 6.76
C GLU A 14 12.47 11.64 5.54
N THR A 15 12.95 10.41 5.72
CA THR A 15 12.94 9.38 4.67
C THR A 15 11.51 8.97 4.31
N ALA A 16 10.62 8.82 5.30
CA ALA A 16 9.21 8.52 5.07
C ALA A 16 8.51 9.63 4.27
N ARG A 17 8.71 10.90 4.64
CA ARG A 17 8.15 12.07 3.92
C ARG A 17 8.64 12.14 2.48
N ASN A 18 9.94 11.93 2.26
CA ASN A 18 10.50 11.93 0.91
C ASN A 18 9.92 10.78 0.05
N ARG A 19 9.79 9.57 0.61
CA ARG A 19 9.19 8.42 -0.08
C ARG A 19 7.73 8.67 -0.45
N LEU A 20 6.94 9.27 0.44
CA LEU A 20 5.54 9.63 0.14
C LEU A 20 5.45 10.67 -0.99
N LYS A 21 6.33 11.68 -0.98
CA LYS A 21 6.40 12.66 -2.07
C LYS A 21 6.74 12.02 -3.42
N VAL A 22 7.73 11.13 -3.45
CA VAL A 22 8.12 10.41 -4.67
C VAL A 22 6.98 9.52 -5.17
N TYR A 23 6.31 8.79 -4.27
CA TYR A 23 5.13 7.97 -4.60
C TYR A 23 4.02 8.82 -5.24
N GLN A 24 3.69 9.98 -4.66
CA GLN A 24 2.69 10.89 -5.20
C GLN A 24 3.04 11.35 -6.62
N GLN A 25 4.32 11.62 -6.89
CA GLN A 25 4.78 12.13 -8.18
C GLN A 25 4.90 11.04 -9.26
N GLN A 26 5.32 9.83 -8.89
CA GLN A 26 5.75 8.82 -9.86
C GLN A 26 4.83 7.60 -9.91
N THR A 27 4.15 7.26 -8.82
CA THR A 27 3.35 6.03 -8.70
C THR A 27 1.86 6.32 -8.68
N SER A 28 1.40 7.35 -7.97
CA SER A 28 -0.02 7.71 -7.91
C SER A 28 -0.69 7.91 -9.28
N PRO A 29 -0.02 8.44 -10.34
CA PRO A 29 -0.63 8.54 -11.67
C PRO A 29 -1.02 7.19 -12.31
N LEU A 30 -0.48 6.07 -11.81
CA LEU A 30 -0.90 4.74 -12.28
C LEU A 30 -2.34 4.41 -11.88
N LEU A 31 -2.91 5.08 -10.88
CA LEU A 31 -4.32 4.92 -10.51
C LEU A 31 -5.22 5.29 -11.69
N ASP A 32 -5.02 6.46 -12.30
CA ASP A 32 -5.78 6.91 -13.47
C ASP A 32 -5.66 5.91 -14.63
N TYR A 33 -4.47 5.35 -14.84
CA TYR A 33 -4.24 4.33 -15.86
C TYR A 33 -5.09 3.08 -15.61
N TYR A 34 -5.06 2.49 -14.41
CA TYR A 34 -5.82 1.27 -14.13
C TYR A 34 -7.33 1.51 -14.01
N GLU A 35 -7.73 2.69 -13.55
CA GLU A 35 -9.14 3.12 -13.52
C GLU A 35 -9.70 3.20 -14.95
N ALA A 36 -8.96 3.81 -15.89
CA ALA A 36 -9.36 3.89 -17.30
C ALA A 36 -9.50 2.51 -17.97
N HIS A 37 -8.78 1.50 -17.48
CA HIS A 37 -8.88 0.11 -17.96
C HIS A 37 -9.99 -0.69 -17.25
N GLY A 38 -10.65 -0.13 -16.24
CA GLY A 38 -11.73 -0.78 -15.50
C GLY A 38 -11.28 -1.97 -14.65
N VAL A 39 -9.99 -2.06 -14.32
CA VAL A 39 -9.39 -3.17 -13.55
C VAL A 39 -8.94 -2.74 -12.15
N LEU A 40 -9.09 -1.47 -11.79
CA LEU A 40 -8.72 -0.95 -10.48
C LEU A 40 -9.78 -1.31 -9.42
N HIS A 41 -9.34 -1.96 -8.35
CA HIS A 41 -10.13 -2.17 -7.13
C HIS A 41 -9.45 -1.44 -5.96
N SER A 42 -10.18 -0.56 -5.27
CA SER A 42 -9.68 0.20 -4.12
C SER A 42 -10.07 -0.47 -2.80
N ILE A 43 -9.14 -0.55 -1.86
CA ILE A 43 -9.32 -1.12 -0.52
C ILE A 43 -8.81 -0.11 0.51
N ASP A 44 -9.57 0.10 1.58
CA ASP A 44 -9.16 0.94 2.71
C ASP A 44 -8.13 0.21 3.59
N GLY A 45 -6.88 0.69 3.54
CA GLY A 45 -5.76 0.10 4.27
C GLY A 45 -5.63 0.55 5.73
N ASP A 46 -6.44 1.49 6.22
CA ASP A 46 -6.39 2.00 7.61
C ASP A 46 -7.32 1.21 8.56
N ARG A 47 -7.72 0.00 8.15
CA ARG A 47 -8.57 -0.92 8.91
C ARG A 47 -7.74 -2.01 9.60
N ASP A 48 -8.39 -2.80 10.45
CA ASP A 48 -7.76 -3.99 11.04
C ASP A 48 -7.20 -4.93 9.95
N THR A 49 -6.03 -5.50 10.20
CA THR A 49 -5.31 -6.32 9.22
C THR A 49 -6.12 -7.53 8.73
N LEU A 50 -6.93 -8.17 9.58
CA LEU A 50 -7.79 -9.29 9.16
C LEU A 50 -8.97 -8.81 8.30
N GLN A 51 -9.44 -7.59 8.55
CA GLN A 51 -10.50 -6.98 7.75
C GLN A 51 -10.00 -6.57 6.36
N VAL A 52 -8.82 -5.95 6.27
CA VAL A 52 -8.17 -5.63 4.98
C VAL A 52 -7.95 -6.91 4.18
N PHE A 53 -7.48 -7.97 4.82
CA PHE A 53 -7.31 -9.27 4.18
C PHE A 53 -8.63 -9.84 3.63
N ALA A 54 -9.70 -9.80 4.43
CA ALA A 54 -11.02 -10.23 3.99
C ALA A 54 -11.56 -9.42 2.82
N ASP A 55 -11.36 -8.09 2.82
CA ASP A 55 -11.76 -7.20 1.73
C ASP A 55 -11.02 -7.57 0.43
N ILE A 56 -9.71 -7.84 0.50
CA ILE A 56 -8.91 -8.32 -0.65
C ILE A 56 -9.44 -9.66 -1.17
N GLN A 57 -9.74 -10.62 -0.28
CA GLN A 57 -10.29 -11.91 -0.70
C GLN A 57 -11.64 -11.78 -1.40
N ALA A 58 -12.51 -10.89 -0.91
CA ALA A 58 -13.81 -10.64 -1.51
C ALA A 58 -13.70 -10.10 -2.95
N VAL A 59 -12.76 -9.19 -3.20
CA VAL A 59 -12.47 -8.70 -4.56
C VAL A 59 -12.00 -9.85 -5.45
N LEU A 60 -11.01 -10.63 -5.01
CA LEU A 60 -10.44 -11.71 -5.80
C LEU A 60 -11.43 -12.85 -6.11
N ALA A 61 -12.36 -13.13 -5.21
CA ALA A 61 -13.39 -14.15 -5.42
C ALA A 61 -14.50 -13.71 -6.40
N GLY A 62 -14.63 -12.41 -6.66
CA GLY A 62 -15.60 -11.84 -7.59
C GLY A 62 -15.08 -11.60 -9.02
N LEU A 63 -13.80 -11.86 -9.26
CA LEU A 63 -13.17 -11.87 -10.59
C LEU A 63 -13.36 -13.22 -11.29
#